data_AF-A0A0X3BHY4-F1
#
_entry.id   AF-A0A0X3BHY4-F1
#
_cell.length_a   1.000
_cell.length_b   1.000
_cell.length_c   1.000
_cell.angle_alpha   90.00
_cell.angle_beta   90.00
_cell.angle_gamma   90.00
#
_symmetry.space_group_name_H-M   'P 1'
#
loop_
_entity.id
_entity.type
_entity.pdbx_description
1 polymer ?
#
loop_
_entity_poly.entity_id
_entity_poly.type
_entity_poly.pdbx_seq_one_letter_code
_entity_poly.pdbx_strand_id
1 'polypeptide(L)'
;MKMQAIITGKKVHDIGYRVFLLQRSLELGFQRFNARNRVQNGDQQVVVQYEGEPGIVDAFSSVIQEERPRDADVSDITFEPYEGYVISITDYMHMIQIEQLSKGIPAVISIDKNQDKLLEKHDQMLQKMDQMDTSITSEIHDLRVDLRSHLEQKLSAMEQDIQQIKAKIGLI
;
A
#
# COMPACT_ATOMS: atom_id res chain seq x y z
N MET A 1 -21.01 -33.58 18.90
CA MET A 1 -19.91 -33.51 19.89
C MET A 1 -19.05 -32.29 19.63
N LYS A 2 -18.26 -31.88 20.62
CA LYS A 2 -17.40 -30.70 20.57
C LYS A 2 -15.97 -31.08 20.87
N MET A 3 -15.04 -30.53 20.09
CA MET A 3 -13.61 -30.83 20.22
C MET A 3 -12.81 -29.53 20.12
N GLN A 4 -11.71 -29.49 20.85
CA GLN A 4 -10.67 -28.48 20.72
C GLN A 4 -9.38 -29.15 20.26
N ALA A 5 -8.74 -28.56 19.25
CA ALA A 5 -7.38 -28.90 18.84
C ALA A 5 -6.43 -27.74 19.16
N ILE A 6 -5.23 -28.04 19.65
CA ILE A 6 -4.17 -27.06 19.88
C ILE A 6 -2.99 -27.45 18.99
N ILE A 7 -2.73 -26.64 17.97
CA ILE A 7 -1.64 -26.83 17.02
C ILE A 7 -0.49 -25.92 17.45
N THR A 8 0.59 -26.49 17.96
CA THR A 8 1.77 -25.76 18.44
C THR A 8 2.90 -25.85 17.42
N GLY A 9 3.66 -24.78 17.22
CA GLY A 9 4.80 -24.81 16.33
C GLY A 9 5.60 -23.52 16.30
N LYS A 10 6.76 -23.55 15.62
CA LYS A 10 7.61 -22.36 15.44
C LYS A 10 7.06 -21.40 14.40
N LYS A 11 6.27 -21.91 13.46
CA LYS A 11 5.68 -21.13 12.37
C LYS A 11 4.26 -21.62 12.07
N VAL A 12 3.31 -21.17 12.87
CA VAL A 12 1.87 -21.45 12.71
C VAL A 12 1.01 -20.17 12.64
N HIS A 13 1.59 -19.01 12.94
CA HIS A 13 0.97 -17.69 12.73
C HIS A 13 1.37 -17.08 11.38
N ASP A 14 0.56 -16.14 10.90
CA ASP A 14 0.80 -15.34 9.68
C ASP A 14 1.10 -16.12 8.39
N ILE A 15 0.77 -17.41 8.37
CA ILE A 15 0.86 -18.31 7.21
C ILE A 15 -0.52 -18.77 6.69
N GLY A 16 -1.59 -18.12 7.14
CA GLY A 16 -2.95 -18.44 6.72
C GLY A 16 -3.58 -19.68 7.37
N TYR A 17 -2.98 -20.24 8.43
CA TYR A 17 -3.46 -21.47 9.08
C TYR A 17 -4.95 -21.41 9.49
N ARG A 18 -5.39 -20.30 10.09
CA ARG A 18 -6.81 -20.11 10.47
C ARG A 18 -7.77 -20.13 9.26
N VAL A 19 -7.35 -19.54 8.14
CA VAL A 19 -8.13 -19.53 6.90
C VAL A 19 -8.15 -20.91 6.25
N PHE A 20 -7.01 -21.62 6.27
CA PHE A 20 -6.90 -23.00 5.82
C PHE A 20 -7.89 -23.92 6.57
N LEU A 21 -7.90 -23.84 7.90
CA LEU A 21 -8.80 -24.64 8.73
C LEU A 21 -10.28 -24.28 8.53
N LEU A 22 -10.58 -22.99 8.33
CA LEU A 22 -11.93 -22.54 7.98
C LEU A 22 -12.38 -23.13 6.64
N GLN A 23 -11.52 -23.16 5.63
CA GLN A 23 -11.85 -23.76 4.34
C GLN A 23 -12.15 -25.25 4.49
N ARG A 24 -11.31 -25.98 5.21
CA ARG A 24 -11.51 -27.42 5.46
C ARG A 24 -12.78 -27.70 6.26
N SER A 25 -13.12 -26.86 7.23
CA SER A 25 -14.36 -27.03 7.99
C SER A 25 -15.61 -26.75 7.14
N LEU A 26 -15.55 -25.78 6.23
CA LEU A 26 -16.62 -25.53 5.25
C LEU A 26 -16.80 -26.72 4.28
N GLU A 27 -15.70 -27.29 3.78
CA GLU A 27 -15.72 -28.45 2.87
C GLU A 27 -16.38 -29.68 3.52
N LEU A 28 -16.21 -29.86 4.84
CA LEU A 28 -16.85 -30.92 5.63
C LEU A 28 -18.26 -30.55 6.13
N GLY A 29 -18.76 -29.34 5.84
CA GLY A 29 -20.12 -28.91 6.18
C GLY A 29 -20.35 -28.47 7.63
N PHE A 30 -19.30 -28.07 8.37
CA PHE A 30 -19.46 -27.57 9.73
C PHE A 30 -20.33 -26.32 9.80
N GLN A 31 -21.17 -26.25 10.84
CA GLN A 31 -21.98 -25.05 11.16
C GLN A 31 -21.39 -24.24 12.32
N ARG A 32 -20.50 -24.85 13.10
CA ARG A 32 -19.92 -24.31 14.33
C ARG A 32 -18.41 -24.47 14.30
N PHE A 33 -17.70 -23.37 14.19
CA PHE A 33 -16.24 -23.37 14.02
C PHE A 33 -15.62 -22.09 14.56
N ASN A 34 -14.48 -22.22 15.21
CA ASN A 34 -13.63 -21.13 15.64
C ASN A 34 -12.16 -21.51 15.49
N ALA A 35 -11.32 -20.58 15.06
CA ALA A 35 -9.86 -20.73 15.15
C ALA A 35 -9.21 -19.41 15.54
N ARG A 36 -8.30 -19.46 16.52
CA ARG A 36 -7.61 -18.25 17.03
C ARG A 36 -6.14 -18.51 17.25
N ASN A 37 -5.34 -17.47 17.05
CA ASN A 37 -3.93 -17.50 17.39
C ASN A 37 -3.77 -17.20 18.88
N ARG A 38 -2.86 -17.91 19.53
CA ARG A 38 -2.40 -17.69 20.90
C ARG A 38 -0.89 -17.84 20.94
N VAL A 39 -0.25 -17.20 21.90
CA VAL A 39 1.12 -17.52 22.30
C VAL A 39 1.08 -18.11 23.70
N GLN A 40 1.74 -19.25 23.90
CA GLN A 40 1.88 -19.90 25.20
C GLN A 40 3.32 -20.32 25.40
N ASN A 41 3.93 -19.90 26.52
CA ASN A 41 5.34 -20.19 26.85
C ASN A 41 6.34 -19.78 25.75
N GLY A 42 6.00 -18.78 24.93
CA GLY A 42 6.84 -18.32 23.82
C GLY A 42 6.58 -19.01 22.49
N ASP A 43 5.84 -20.13 22.48
CA ASP A 43 5.50 -20.86 21.26
C ASP A 43 4.21 -20.32 20.64
N GLN A 44 4.16 -20.36 19.29
CA GLN A 44 2.95 -20.03 18.55
C GLN A 44 1.98 -21.20 18.60
N GLN A 45 0.71 -20.88 18.86
CA GLN A 45 -0.38 -21.84 18.87
C GLN A 45 -1.55 -21.37 18.00
N VAL A 46 -2.16 -22.31 17.29
CA VAL A 46 -3.48 -22.14 16.68
C VAL A 46 -4.44 -23.03 17.44
N VAL A 47 -5.39 -22.41 18.16
CA VAL A 47 -6.42 -23.11 18.91
C VAL A 47 -7.68 -23.15 18.07
N VAL A 48 -8.17 -24.35 17.80
CA VAL A 48 -9.32 -24.63 16.93
C VAL A 48 -10.41 -25.27 17.76
N GLN A 49 -11.64 -24.79 17.65
CA GLN A 49 -12.80 -25.33 18.36
C GLN A 49 -13.90 -25.57 17.34
N TYR A 50 -14.46 -26.78 17.35
CA TYR A 50 -15.43 -27.20 16.35
C TYR A 50 -16.48 -28.11 16.97
N GLU A 51 -17.71 -27.99 16.47
CA GLU A 51 -18.87 -28.71 16.95
C GLU A 51 -19.66 -29.28 15.77
N GLY A 52 -19.97 -30.57 15.83
CA GLY A 52 -20.71 -31.26 14.78
C GLY A 52 -21.03 -32.70 15.13
N GLU A 53 -21.60 -33.43 14.18
CA GLU A 53 -21.84 -34.87 14.32
C GLU A 53 -20.51 -35.64 14.49
N PRO A 54 -20.47 -36.73 15.27
CA PRO A 54 -19.23 -37.46 15.58
C PRO A 54 -18.38 -37.80 14.36
N GLY A 55 -18.98 -38.34 13.28
CA GLY A 55 -18.23 -38.69 12.08
C GLY A 55 -17.58 -37.50 11.36
N ILE A 56 -18.20 -36.31 11.41
CA ILE A 56 -17.65 -35.09 10.81
C ILE A 56 -16.53 -34.53 11.71
N VAL A 57 -16.69 -34.59 13.03
CA VAL A 57 -15.66 -34.19 14.00
C VAL A 57 -14.42 -35.08 13.87
N ASP A 58 -14.61 -36.39 13.75
CA ASP A 58 -13.50 -37.34 13.57
C ASP A 58 -12.77 -37.07 12.24
N ALA A 59 -13.51 -36.89 11.14
CA ALA A 59 -12.93 -36.55 9.85
C ALA A 59 -12.11 -35.25 9.89
N PHE A 60 -12.61 -34.21 10.56
CA PHE A 60 -11.87 -32.95 10.69
C PHE A 60 -10.64 -33.08 11.59
N SER A 61 -10.71 -33.92 12.63
CA SER A 61 -9.56 -34.22 13.48
C SER A 61 -8.45 -34.90 12.67
N SER A 62 -8.80 -35.83 11.77
CA SER A 62 -7.84 -36.41 10.81
C SER A 62 -7.25 -35.36 9.87
N VAL A 63 -8.07 -34.43 9.33
CA VAL A 63 -7.57 -33.33 8.49
C VAL A 63 -6.57 -32.45 9.25
N ILE A 64 -6.85 -32.10 10.50
CA ILE A 64 -5.91 -31.31 11.34
C ILE A 64 -4.59 -32.06 11.56
N GLN A 65 -4.65 -33.39 11.69
CA GLN A 65 -3.49 -34.23 11.93
C GLN A 65 -2.62 -34.43 10.67
N GLU A 66 -3.25 -34.58 9.51
CA GLU A 66 -2.60 -35.01 8.28
C GLU A 66 -2.24 -33.84 7.35
N GLU A 67 -3.01 -32.75 7.41
CA GLU A 67 -2.87 -31.62 6.51
C GLU A 67 -2.46 -30.33 7.21
N ARG A 68 -1.67 -29.52 6.49
CA ARG A 68 -1.20 -28.22 6.96
C ARG A 68 -0.84 -27.29 5.81
N PRO A 69 -0.84 -25.97 6.01
CA PRO A 69 -0.31 -25.02 5.03
C PRO A 69 1.15 -25.32 4.69
N ARG A 70 1.55 -25.01 3.44
CA ARG A 70 2.89 -25.33 2.90
C ARG A 70 4.05 -24.84 3.77
N ASP A 71 3.91 -23.66 4.36
CA ASP A 71 4.97 -23.00 5.13
C ASP A 71 4.87 -23.23 6.64
N ALA A 72 4.03 -24.18 7.07
CA ALA A 72 3.81 -24.47 8.48
C ALA A 72 4.95 -25.32 9.08
N ASP A 73 5.46 -24.87 10.23
CA ASP A 73 6.37 -25.64 11.07
C ASP A 73 5.64 -25.99 12.39
N VAL A 74 5.05 -27.18 12.40
CA VAL A 74 4.24 -27.73 13.50
C VAL A 74 5.09 -28.69 14.32
N SER A 75 5.13 -28.49 15.63
CA SER A 75 5.85 -29.35 16.58
C SER A 75 4.95 -30.35 17.28
N ASP A 76 3.70 -29.98 17.59
CA ASP A 76 2.79 -30.80 18.36
C ASP A 76 1.33 -30.45 18.05
N ILE A 77 0.44 -31.46 18.12
CA ILE A 77 -1.00 -31.30 17.98
C ILE A 77 -1.68 -32.12 19.07
N THR A 78 -2.50 -31.47 19.88
CA THR A 78 -3.32 -32.13 20.90
C THR A 78 -4.80 -31.92 20.65
N PHE A 79 -5.61 -32.91 21.07
CA PHE A 79 -7.06 -32.88 20.97
C PHE A 79 -7.67 -33.13 22.34
N GLU A 80 -8.70 -32.37 22.69
CA GLU A 80 -9.43 -32.53 23.95
C GLU A 80 -10.93 -32.20 23.78
N PRO A 81 -11.82 -32.87 24.53
CA PRO A 81 -13.23 -32.50 24.56
C PRO A 81 -13.42 -31.03 24.96
N TYR A 82 -14.34 -30.33 24.30
CA TYR A 82 -14.57 -28.91 24.54
C TYR A 82 -16.00 -28.64 25.03
N GLU A 83 -16.16 -28.15 26.25
CA GLU A 83 -17.49 -27.89 26.82
C GLU A 83 -18.04 -26.50 26.48
N GLY A 84 -17.20 -25.59 25.99
CA GLY A 84 -17.57 -24.20 25.73
C GLY A 84 -18.51 -24.01 24.54
N TYR A 85 -18.93 -22.76 24.35
CA TYR A 85 -19.66 -22.35 23.15
C TYR A 85 -18.72 -22.30 21.94
N VAL A 86 -19.16 -22.86 20.82
CA VAL A 86 -18.51 -22.71 19.52
C VAL A 86 -19.36 -21.75 18.68
N ILE A 87 -18.74 -20.69 18.19
CA ILE A 87 -19.43 -19.67 17.38
C ILE A 87 -19.93 -20.27 16.06
N SER A 88 -20.97 -19.67 15.46
CA SER A 88 -21.41 -20.07 14.12
C SER A 88 -20.28 -19.82 13.11
N ILE A 89 -20.16 -20.69 12.11
CA ILE A 89 -19.12 -20.55 11.09
C ILE A 89 -19.30 -19.25 10.29
N THR A 90 -20.54 -18.82 10.06
CA THR A 90 -20.88 -17.55 9.40
C THR A 90 -20.40 -16.35 10.20
N ASP A 91 -20.64 -16.32 11.51
CA ASP A 91 -20.14 -15.22 12.36
C ASP A 91 -18.61 -15.24 12.43
N TYR A 92 -17.99 -16.44 12.46
CA TYR A 92 -16.54 -16.55 12.38
C TYR A 92 -15.99 -16.01 11.05
N MET A 93 -16.65 -16.29 9.92
CA MET A 93 -16.31 -15.72 8.61
C MET A 93 -16.38 -14.19 8.62
N HIS A 94 -17.42 -13.60 9.22
CA HIS A 94 -17.50 -12.15 9.36
C HIS A 94 -16.42 -11.59 10.28
N MET A 95 -16.14 -12.26 11.40
CA MET A 95 -15.08 -11.86 12.33
C MET A 95 -13.70 -11.87 11.66
N ILE A 96 -13.34 -12.94 10.94
CA ILE A 96 -12.03 -13.02 10.26
C ILE A 96 -11.92 -12.01 9.11
N GLN A 97 -13.02 -11.71 8.40
CA GLN A 97 -13.07 -10.65 7.40
C GLN A 97 -12.79 -9.27 8.02
N ILE A 98 -13.44 -8.94 9.14
CA ILE A 98 -13.21 -7.69 9.88
C ILE A 98 -11.76 -7.60 10.36
N GLU A 99 -11.18 -8.70 10.86
CA GLU A 99 -9.78 -8.74 11.27
C GLU A 99 -8.85 -8.41 10.08
N GLN A 100 -9.07 -9.02 8.90
CA GLN A 100 -8.25 -8.73 7.73
C GLN A 100 -8.42 -7.29 7.23
N LEU A 101 -9.65 -6.77 7.19
CA LEU A 101 -9.90 -5.37 6.82
C LEU A 101 -9.23 -4.39 7.78
N SER A 102 -9.23 -4.71 9.07
CA SER A 102 -8.60 -3.87 10.11
C SER A 102 -7.09 -3.74 9.91
N LYS A 103 -6.42 -4.78 9.40
CA LYS A 103 -4.98 -4.72 9.04
C LYS A 103 -4.70 -3.74 7.90
N GLY A 104 -5.69 -3.40 7.07
CA GLY A 104 -5.58 -2.42 6.00
C GLY A 104 -5.68 -0.96 6.46
N ILE A 105 -6.27 -0.69 7.64
CA ILE A 105 -6.48 0.68 8.15
C ILE A 105 -5.18 1.51 8.19
N PRO A 106 -4.04 0.99 8.71
CA PRO A 106 -2.79 1.76 8.72
C PRO A 106 -2.28 2.12 7.33
N ALA A 107 -2.48 1.25 6.33
CA ALA A 107 -2.08 1.50 4.96
C ALA A 107 -2.91 2.63 4.35
N VAL A 108 -4.23 2.64 4.56
CA VAL A 108 -5.12 3.72 4.10
C VAL A 108 -4.72 5.06 4.73
N ILE A 109 -4.47 5.11 6.04
CA ILE A 109 -4.00 6.32 6.73
C ILE A 109 -2.64 6.80 6.16
N SER A 110 -1.73 5.86 5.84
CA SER A 110 -0.44 6.23 5.25
C SER A 110 -0.59 6.78 3.83
N ILE A 111 -1.53 6.28 3.04
CA ILE A 111 -1.81 6.78 1.68
C ILE A 111 -2.30 8.23 1.78
N ASP A 112 -3.29 8.49 2.63
CA ASP A 112 -3.85 9.82 2.89
C ASP A 112 -2.75 10.84 3.23
N LYS A 113 -1.92 10.53 4.24
CA LYS A 113 -0.79 11.39 4.63
C LYS A 113 0.25 11.61 3.53
N ASN A 114 0.48 10.62 2.68
CA ASN A 114 1.42 10.75 1.58
C ASN A 114 0.85 11.55 0.41
N GLN A 115 -0.48 11.53 0.22
CA GLN A 115 -1.16 12.38 -0.74
C GLN A 115 -1.05 13.84 -0.35
N ASP A 116 -1.23 14.20 0.94
CA ASP A 116 -1.02 15.57 1.41
C ASP A 116 0.38 16.09 1.10
N LYS A 117 1.41 15.28 1.37
CA LYS A 117 2.81 15.63 1.07
C LYS A 117 3.08 15.75 -0.43
N LEU A 118 2.39 14.96 -1.26
CA LEU A 118 2.51 15.04 -2.71
C LEU A 118 1.91 16.35 -3.22
N LEU A 119 0.75 16.74 -2.72
CA LEU A 119 0.10 18.01 -3.04
C LEU A 119 0.99 19.20 -2.64
N GLU A 120 1.54 19.21 -1.43
CA GLU A 120 2.46 20.26 -0.98
C GLU A 120 3.68 20.40 -1.90
N LYS A 121 4.27 19.27 -2.33
CA LYS A 121 5.39 19.29 -3.27
C LYS A 121 4.99 19.78 -4.65
N HIS A 122 3.78 19.46 -5.12
CA HIS A 122 3.25 19.98 -6.37
C HIS A 122 3.02 21.49 -6.30
N ASP A 123 2.48 22.02 -5.19
CA ASP A 123 2.31 23.46 -5.00
C ASP A 123 3.66 24.19 -5.01
N GLN A 124 4.68 23.65 -4.33
CA GLN A 124 6.04 24.19 -4.37
C GLN A 124 6.66 24.15 -5.78
N MET A 125 6.38 23.10 -6.55
CA MET A 125 6.84 22.97 -7.93
C MET A 125 6.18 24.03 -8.83
N LEU A 126 4.86 24.21 -8.70
CA LEU A 126 4.12 25.25 -9.43
C LEU A 126 4.67 26.64 -9.12
N GLN A 127 4.91 26.96 -7.84
CA GLN A 127 5.54 28.25 -7.47
C GLN A 127 6.91 28.45 -8.12
N LYS A 128 7.74 27.41 -8.18
CA LYS A 128 9.04 27.49 -8.86
C LYS A 128 8.90 27.64 -10.37
N MET A 129 7.90 27.02 -10.98
CA MET A 129 7.60 27.19 -12.41
C MET A 129 7.15 28.62 -12.70
N ASP A 130 6.24 29.19 -11.91
CA ASP A 130 5.80 30.59 -12.07
C ASP A 130 6.96 31.58 -11.93
N GLN A 131 7.88 31.34 -10.98
CA GLN A 131 9.10 32.13 -10.81
C GLN A 131 10.02 32.02 -12.02
N MET A 132 10.22 30.81 -12.53
CA MET A 132 11.03 30.56 -13.73
C MET A 132 10.44 31.24 -14.96
N ASP A 133 9.12 31.13 -15.17
CA ASP A 133 8.41 31.78 -16.28
C ASP A 133 8.56 33.31 -16.23
N THR A 134 8.44 33.89 -15.03
CA THR A 134 8.65 35.32 -14.79
C THR A 134 10.10 35.73 -15.12
N SER A 135 11.09 34.95 -14.66
CA SER A 135 12.51 35.20 -14.92
C SER A 135 12.83 35.15 -16.41
N ILE A 136 12.36 34.11 -17.12
CA ILE A 136 12.55 33.96 -18.57
C ILE A 136 11.92 35.13 -19.33
N THR A 137 10.70 35.52 -18.93
CA THR A 137 10.01 36.66 -19.57
C THR A 137 10.77 37.96 -19.38
N SER A 138 11.35 38.18 -18.19
CA SER A 138 12.20 39.35 -17.91
C SER A 138 13.47 39.32 -18.76
N GLU A 139 14.20 38.22 -18.80
CA GLU A 139 15.43 38.11 -19.61
C GLU A 139 15.16 38.34 -21.10
N ILE A 140 14.05 37.81 -21.64
CA ILE A 140 13.63 38.07 -23.02
C ILE A 140 13.33 39.56 -23.25
N HIS A 141 12.71 40.22 -22.28
CA HIS A 141 12.44 41.66 -22.37
C HIS A 141 13.75 42.45 -22.40
N ASP A 142 14.68 42.15 -21.49
CA ASP A 142 15.96 42.83 -21.39
C ASP A 142 16.79 42.65 -22.66
N LEU A 143 16.89 41.42 -23.19
CA LEU A 143 17.55 41.14 -24.46
C LEU A 143 16.94 41.92 -25.64
N ARG A 144 15.61 42.10 -25.65
CA ARG A 144 14.93 42.89 -26.69
C ARG A 144 15.28 44.37 -26.58
N VAL A 145 15.37 44.91 -25.36
CA VAL A 145 15.78 46.29 -25.11
C VAL A 145 17.23 46.51 -25.54
N ASP A 146 18.13 45.61 -25.15
CA ASP A 146 19.55 45.67 -25.50
C ASP A 146 19.76 45.61 -27.01
N LEU A 147 19.10 44.67 -27.69
CA LEU A 147 19.19 44.53 -29.15
C LEU A 147 18.69 45.78 -29.87
N ARG A 148 17.58 46.37 -29.40
CA ARG A 148 17.05 47.60 -29.97
C ARG A 148 18.04 48.75 -29.83
N SER A 149 18.60 48.94 -28.64
CA SER A 149 19.62 49.97 -28.37
C SER A 149 20.84 49.78 -29.28
N HIS A 150 21.32 48.54 -29.41
CA HIS A 150 22.46 48.22 -30.27
C HIS A 150 22.18 48.53 -31.75
N LEU A 151 20.99 48.17 -32.25
CA LEU A 151 20.57 48.45 -33.62
C LEU A 151 20.42 49.95 -33.87
N GLU A 152 19.81 50.70 -32.96
CA GLU A 152 19.69 52.17 -33.06
C GLU A 152 21.07 52.84 -33.13
N GLN A 153 22.02 52.42 -32.30
CA GLN A 153 23.41 52.91 -32.36
C GLN A 153 24.09 52.59 -33.69
N LYS A 154 23.97 51.35 -34.17
CA LYS A 154 24.59 50.92 -35.44
C LYS A 154 23.98 51.62 -36.65
N LEU A 155 22.66 51.79 -36.67
CA LEU A 155 21.96 52.53 -37.72
C LEU A 155 22.37 54.00 -37.72
N SER A 156 22.42 54.65 -36.54
CA SER A 156 22.84 56.05 -36.45
C SER A 156 24.29 56.26 -36.92
N ALA A 157 25.21 55.37 -36.55
CA ALA A 157 26.58 55.41 -37.06
C ALA A 157 26.64 55.25 -38.59
N MET A 158 25.85 54.32 -39.14
CA MET A 158 25.78 54.09 -40.58
C MET A 158 25.17 55.29 -41.33
N GLU A 159 24.14 55.93 -40.75
CA GLU A 159 23.54 57.16 -41.29
C GLU A 159 24.57 58.30 -41.34
N GLN A 160 25.38 58.45 -40.29
CA GLN A 160 26.48 59.42 -40.25
C GLN A 160 27.55 59.13 -41.31
N ASP A 161 27.98 57.87 -41.44
CA ASP A 161 28.95 57.46 -42.46
C ASP A 161 28.41 57.74 -43.88
N ILE A 162 27.14 57.42 -44.14
CA ILE A 162 26.47 57.72 -45.41
C ILE A 162 26.44 59.22 -45.68
N GLN A 163 26.12 60.06 -44.68
CA GLN A 163 26.15 61.51 -44.84
C GLN A 163 27.54 62.02 -45.20
N GLN A 164 28.59 61.53 -44.54
CA GLN A 164 29.98 61.91 -44.85
C GLN A 164 30.38 61.50 -46.27
N ILE A 165 29.99 60.29 -46.70
CA ILE A 165 30.25 59.82 -48.07
C ILE A 165 29.55 60.73 -49.08
N LYS A 166 28.25 61.00 -48.88
CA LYS A 166 27.45 61.85 -49.77
C LYS A 166 28.03 63.26 -49.91
N ALA A 167 28.52 63.86 -48.81
CA ALA A 167 29.20 65.15 -48.83
C ALA A 167 30.51 65.12 -49.63
N LYS A 168 31.31 64.06 -49.51
CA LYS A 168 32.57 63.91 -50.28
C LYS A 168 32.36 63.76 -51.78
N ILE A 169 31.23 63.19 -52.20
CA ILE A 169 30.91 62.98 -53.63
C ILE A 169 29.99 64.06 -54.22
N GLY A 170 29.69 65.12 -53.47
CA GLY A 170 28.94 66.28 -53.95
C GLY A 170 27.44 66.04 -54.17
N LEU A 171 26.84 65.08 -53.46
CA LEU A 171 25.38 64.82 -53.50
C LEU A 171 24.60 65.65 -52.48
N ILE A 172 25.30 66.33 -51.56
CA ILE A 172 24.83 67.32 -50.59
C ILE A 172 25.97 68.26 -50.27
#